data_AF-A0A2E5XK67-F1
#
_entry.id   AF-A0A2E5XK67-F1
#
_cell.length_a   1.000
_cell.length_b   1.000
_cell.length_c   1.000
_cell.angle_alpha   90.00
_cell.angle_beta   90.00
_cell.angle_gamma   90.00
#
_symmetry.space_group_name_H-M   'P 1'
#
loop_
_entity.id
_entity.type
_entity.pdbx_description
1 polymer ?
#
loop_
_entity_poly.entity_id
_entity_poly.type
_entity_poly.pdbx_seq_one_letter_code
_entity_poly.pdbx_strand_id
1 'polypeptide(L)'
;MEPAMTDSKARKSWILGTLLVVAITPSIGSLAGLWIWPGAVGSTVYAICKTLLYGVPAFVAWKSVSRKDLQSGIRSGISLGSVLLGSLSGLLIGGLIIMFWFAGFRDTVDTSRLQIVMMESGLNDPVRFWLFAAWLCFGNSLLEEFVFRWFVDSRLRILGLPFVVAMPISALIFTIHHVIVLSAFFDPRVVLIGSTGVFIGGLIWSATLRIGRSVIPGWISHALVDVAIILIGASILGLI
;
A
#
# COMPACT_ATOMS: atom_id res chain seq x y z
N MET A 1 -9.09 -39.01 20.59
CA MET A 1 -8.32 -38.57 19.41
C MET A 1 -8.90 -37.30 18.75
N GLU A 2 -9.77 -36.55 19.41
CA GLU A 2 -10.51 -35.40 18.85
C GLU A 2 -9.93 -33.98 19.05
N PRO A 3 -8.99 -33.68 19.99
CA PRO A 3 -8.60 -32.30 20.28
C PRO A 3 -7.62 -31.67 19.27
N ALA A 4 -6.87 -32.46 18.49
CA ALA A 4 -5.92 -31.92 17.51
C ALA A 4 -6.60 -31.40 16.22
N MET A 5 -7.74 -31.99 15.85
CA MET A 5 -8.48 -31.57 14.65
C MET A 5 -9.31 -30.30 14.87
N THR A 6 -9.84 -30.10 16.07
CA THR A 6 -10.60 -28.90 16.43
C THR A 6 -9.70 -27.67 16.51
N ASP A 7 -8.50 -27.81 17.06
CA ASP A 7 -7.49 -26.74 17.14
C ASP A 7 -6.98 -26.31 15.75
N SER A 8 -6.75 -27.27 14.84
CA SER A 8 -6.37 -26.99 13.45
C SER A 8 -7.47 -26.23 12.68
N LYS A 9 -8.73 -26.64 12.83
CA LYS A 9 -9.87 -25.98 12.19
C LYS A 9 -10.09 -24.58 12.74
N ALA A 10 -10.05 -24.40 14.06
CA ALA A 10 -10.17 -23.10 14.72
C ALA A 10 -9.07 -22.13 14.27
N ARG A 11 -7.83 -22.61 14.16
CA ARG A 11 -6.69 -21.84 13.66
C ARG A 11 -6.87 -21.40 12.21
N LYS A 12 -7.30 -22.29 11.32
CA LYS A 12 -7.59 -21.94 9.91
C LYS A 12 -8.71 -20.91 9.79
N SER A 13 -9.79 -21.07 10.55
CA SER A 13 -10.89 -20.09 10.59
C SER A 13 -10.44 -18.71 11.06
N TRP A 14 -9.58 -18.65 12.08
CA TRP A 14 -9.03 -17.39 12.58
C TRP A 14 -8.12 -16.70 11.54
N ILE A 15 -7.27 -17.47 10.85
CA ILE A 15 -6.42 -16.95 9.77
C ILE A 15 -7.28 -16.38 8.64
N LEU A 16 -8.29 -17.15 8.20
CA LEU A 16 -9.19 -16.72 7.15
C LEU A 16 -9.98 -15.47 7.56
N GLY A 17 -10.51 -15.43 8.78
CA GLY A 17 -11.27 -14.28 9.28
C GLY A 17 -10.44 -13.00 9.33
N THR A 18 -9.22 -13.07 9.87
CA THR A 18 -8.32 -11.91 9.91
C THR A 18 -7.85 -11.46 8.52
N LEU A 19 -7.60 -12.40 7.60
CA LEU A 19 -7.31 -12.11 6.20
C LEU A 19 -8.47 -11.38 5.52
N LEU A 20 -9.70 -11.87 5.69
CA LEU A 20 -10.89 -11.26 5.07
C LEU A 20 -11.10 -9.82 5.56
N VAL A 21 -11.00 -9.58 6.87
CA VAL A 21 -11.10 -8.22 7.43
C VAL A 21 -10.08 -7.29 6.79
N VAL A 22 -8.80 -7.67 6.79
CA VAL A 22 -7.71 -6.84 6.24
C VAL A 22 -7.84 -6.64 4.73
N ALA A 23 -8.35 -7.64 4.00
CA ALA A 23 -8.49 -7.56 2.55
C ALA A 23 -9.60 -6.60 2.10
N ILE A 24 -10.69 -6.47 2.86
CA ILE A 24 -11.87 -5.67 2.46
C ILE A 24 -11.88 -4.26 3.04
N THR A 25 -11.28 -4.05 4.22
CA THR A 25 -11.33 -2.75 4.91
C THR A 25 -10.79 -1.57 4.09
N PRO A 26 -9.69 -1.65 3.31
CA PRO A 26 -9.21 -0.47 2.59
C PRO A 26 -10.21 -0.07 1.50
N SER A 27 -10.83 -1.03 0.82
CA SER A 27 -11.86 -0.77 -0.19
C SER A 27 -13.13 -0.17 0.42
N ILE A 28 -13.61 -0.71 1.55
CA ILE A 28 -14.77 -0.18 2.28
C ILE A 28 -14.49 1.25 2.75
N GLY A 29 -13.33 1.48 3.36
CA GLY A 29 -12.93 2.80 3.84
C GLY A 29 -12.89 3.83 2.71
N SER A 30 -12.21 3.50 1.61
CA SER A 30 -12.09 4.42 0.47
C SER A 30 -13.45 4.67 -0.21
N LEU A 31 -14.30 3.65 -0.36
CA LEU A 31 -15.66 3.83 -0.91
C LEU A 31 -16.51 4.72 0.00
N ALA A 32 -16.49 4.47 1.30
CA ALA A 32 -17.27 5.27 2.26
C ALA A 32 -16.81 6.73 2.29
N GLY A 33 -15.49 6.96 2.33
CA GLY A 33 -14.91 8.30 2.43
C GLY A 33 -14.99 9.13 1.15
N LEU A 34 -14.90 8.50 -0.02
CA LEU A 34 -14.81 9.22 -1.30
C LEU A 34 -16.12 9.23 -2.11
N TRP A 35 -16.96 8.20 -1.97
CA TRP A 35 -18.10 7.98 -2.87
C TRP A 35 -19.47 8.00 -2.18
N ILE A 36 -19.60 7.33 -1.03
CA ILE A 36 -20.91 7.07 -0.42
C ILE A 36 -21.30 8.16 0.59
N TRP A 37 -20.40 8.47 1.54
CA TRP A 37 -20.65 9.46 2.59
C TRP A 37 -19.50 10.48 2.73
N PRO A 38 -19.15 11.26 1.68
CA PRO A 38 -18.15 12.30 1.83
C PRO A 38 -18.45 13.23 3.01
N GLY A 39 -17.41 13.62 3.75
CA GLY A 39 -17.53 14.41 4.98
C GLY A 39 -17.28 13.60 6.24
N ALA A 40 -17.81 14.05 7.39
CA ALA A 40 -17.44 13.52 8.70
C ALA A 40 -17.72 12.01 8.84
N VAL A 41 -18.87 11.54 8.36
CA VAL A 41 -19.28 10.12 8.47
C VAL A 41 -18.33 9.22 7.68
N GLY A 42 -18.08 9.52 6.40
CA GLY A 42 -17.16 8.75 5.57
C GLY A 42 -15.73 8.79 6.12
N SER A 43 -15.27 9.94 6.61
CA SER A 43 -13.96 10.07 7.26
C SER A 43 -13.84 9.21 8.52
N THR A 44 -14.89 9.12 9.33
CA THR A 44 -14.93 8.21 10.49
C THR A 44 -14.85 6.75 10.07
N VAL A 45 -15.63 6.34 9.05
CA VAL A 45 -15.58 4.96 8.51
C VAL A 45 -14.20 4.64 7.93
N TYR A 46 -13.61 5.57 7.18
CA TYR A 46 -12.25 5.45 6.64
C TYR A 46 -11.22 5.26 7.76
N ALA A 47 -11.30 6.07 8.82
CA ALA A 47 -10.42 5.96 9.98
C ALA A 47 -10.52 4.59 10.67
N ILE A 48 -11.75 4.11 10.93
CA ILE A 48 -11.98 2.77 11.51
C ILE A 48 -11.38 1.70 10.60
N CYS A 49 -11.59 1.79 9.29
CA CYS A 49 -11.05 0.84 8.32
C CYS A 49 -9.51 0.85 8.31
N LYS A 50 -8.86 2.03 8.36
CA LYS A 50 -7.39 2.15 8.47
C LYS A 50 -6.88 1.61 9.81
N THR A 51 -7.61 1.82 10.91
CA THR A 51 -7.28 1.22 12.22
C THR A 51 -7.33 -0.30 12.15
N LEU A 52 -8.33 -0.90 11.49
CA LEU A 52 -8.40 -2.34 11.31
C LEU A 52 -7.32 -2.86 10.36
N LEU A 53 -7.08 -2.14 9.25
CA LEU A 53 -6.06 -2.46 8.24
C LEU A 53 -4.68 -2.62 8.87
N TYR A 54 -4.29 -1.72 9.78
CA TYR A 54 -2.96 -1.74 10.41
C TYR A 54 -2.95 -2.45 11.77
N GLY A 55 -4.02 -2.30 12.55
CA GLY A 55 -4.12 -2.85 13.91
C GLY A 55 -4.19 -4.37 13.92
N VAL A 56 -4.94 -4.99 13.00
CA VAL A 56 -5.04 -6.45 12.92
C VAL A 56 -3.67 -7.08 12.60
N PRO A 57 -2.95 -6.67 11.54
CA PRO A 57 -1.60 -7.17 11.28
C PRO A 57 -0.62 -6.92 12.41
N ALA A 58 -0.64 -5.73 13.02
CA ALA A 58 0.22 -5.41 14.16
C ALA A 58 -0.03 -6.32 15.36
N PHE A 59 -1.30 -6.58 15.70
CA PHE A 59 -1.67 -7.50 16.77
C PHE A 59 -1.21 -8.93 16.49
N VAL A 60 -1.38 -9.41 15.26
CA VAL A 60 -0.88 -10.74 14.89
C VAL A 60 0.64 -10.79 14.95
N ALA A 61 1.32 -9.74 14.51
CA ALA A 61 2.78 -9.65 14.57
C ALA A 61 3.31 -9.70 15.99
N TRP A 62 2.71 -8.95 16.91
CA TRP A 62 3.02 -9.01 18.33
C TRP A 62 2.96 -10.46 18.83
N LYS A 63 1.87 -11.18 18.53
CA LYS A 63 1.69 -12.55 19.02
C LYS A 63 2.59 -13.60 18.37
N SER A 64 3.04 -13.38 17.14
CA SER A 64 3.65 -14.43 16.31
C SER A 64 5.11 -14.21 15.94
N VAL A 65 5.60 -12.97 15.92
CA VAL A 65 6.95 -12.63 15.49
C VAL A 65 7.87 -12.57 16.70
N SER A 66 8.90 -13.42 16.72
CA SER A 66 9.91 -13.36 17.78
C SER A 66 10.84 -12.16 17.58
N ARG A 67 11.47 -11.68 18.66
CA ARG A 67 12.49 -10.62 18.58
C ARG A 67 13.65 -11.00 17.65
N LYS A 68 14.02 -12.29 17.60
CA LYS A 68 15.10 -12.79 16.74
C LYS A 68 14.72 -12.71 15.27
N ASP A 69 13.49 -13.09 14.93
CA ASP A 69 12.99 -13.03 13.55
C ASP A 69 12.88 -11.58 13.07
N LEU A 70 12.41 -10.68 13.94
CA LEU A 70 12.36 -9.25 13.64
C LEU A 70 13.75 -8.68 13.37
N GLN A 71 14.73 -8.97 14.24
CA GLN A 71 16.12 -8.53 14.03
C GLN A 71 16.74 -9.12 12.77
N SER A 72 16.45 -10.38 12.44
CA SER A 72 16.91 -11.02 11.21
C SER A 72 16.31 -10.37 9.96
N GLY A 73 15.01 -10.07 9.99
CA GLY A 73 14.31 -9.34 8.92
C GLY A 73 14.85 -7.92 8.70
N ILE A 74 15.19 -7.21 9.79
CA ILE A 74 15.84 -5.90 9.69
C ILE A 74 17.24 -6.03 9.09
N ARG A 75 18.09 -6.92 9.64
CA ARG A 75 19.47 -7.12 9.16
C ARG A 75 19.55 -7.50 7.68
N SER A 76 18.69 -8.40 7.23
CA SER A 76 18.61 -8.79 5.81
C SER A 76 18.10 -7.65 4.93
N GLY A 77 17.13 -6.88 5.41
CA GLY A 77 16.56 -5.75 4.71
C GLY A 77 17.48 -4.53 4.56
N ILE A 78 18.39 -4.30 5.51
CA ILE A 78 19.38 -3.21 5.44
C ILE A 78 20.71 -3.63 4.80
N SER A 79 20.82 -4.87 4.30
CA SER A 79 22.00 -5.27 3.55
C SER A 79 22.17 -4.42 2.30
N LEU A 80 23.42 -4.20 1.86
CA LEU A 80 23.70 -3.37 0.69
C LEU A 80 22.92 -3.84 -0.55
N GLY A 81 22.84 -5.15 -0.79
CA GLY A 81 22.07 -5.71 -1.91
C GLY A 81 20.56 -5.43 -1.81
N SER A 82 19.98 -5.53 -0.61
CA SER A 82 18.57 -5.20 -0.36
C SER A 82 18.27 -3.72 -0.57
N VAL A 83 19.13 -2.83 -0.07
CA VAL A 83 19.00 -1.38 -0.25
C VAL A 83 19.16 -1.00 -1.72
N LEU A 84 20.16 -1.56 -2.42
CA LEU A 84 20.34 -1.32 -3.85
C LEU A 84 19.15 -1.81 -4.67
N LEU A 85 18.62 -3.00 -4.38
CA LEU A 85 17.45 -3.54 -5.05
C LEU A 85 16.23 -2.62 -4.90
N GLY A 86 15.97 -2.16 -3.67
CA GLY A 86 14.88 -1.23 -3.38
C GLY A 86 15.07 0.11 -4.07
N SER A 87 16.25 0.71 -3.93
CA SER A 87 16.55 2.03 -4.51
C SER A 87 16.51 2.01 -6.04
N LEU A 88 17.15 1.03 -6.70
CA LEU A 88 17.17 0.96 -8.17
C LEU A 88 15.77 0.73 -8.75
N SER A 89 14.99 -0.18 -8.15
CA SER A 89 13.61 -0.42 -8.60
C SER A 89 12.72 0.81 -8.35
N GLY A 90 12.84 1.45 -7.18
CA GLY A 90 12.10 2.66 -6.85
C GLY A 90 12.44 3.84 -7.76
N LEU A 91 13.72 4.11 -7.98
CA LEU A 91 14.18 5.18 -8.89
C LEU A 91 13.74 4.92 -10.33
N LEU A 92 13.78 3.66 -10.79
CA LEU A 92 13.31 3.30 -12.12
C LEU A 92 11.80 3.55 -12.26
N ILE A 93 10.98 3.02 -11.34
CA ILE A 93 9.52 3.17 -11.42
C ILE A 93 9.12 4.63 -11.22
N GLY A 94 9.66 5.31 -10.19
CA GLY A 94 9.38 6.71 -9.91
C GLY A 94 9.85 7.64 -11.04
N GLY A 95 11.02 7.38 -11.61
CA GLY A 95 11.52 8.11 -12.78
C GLY A 95 10.61 7.95 -14.01
N LEU A 96 10.10 6.73 -14.27
CA LEU A 96 9.12 6.49 -15.34
C LEU A 96 7.81 7.25 -15.08
N ILE A 97 7.31 7.28 -13.84
CA ILE A 97 6.10 8.03 -13.47
C ILE A 97 6.28 9.53 -13.74
N ILE A 98 7.39 10.13 -13.26
CA ILE A 98 7.71 11.54 -13.50
C ILE A 98 7.82 11.82 -15.00
N MET A 99 8.55 10.97 -15.72
CA MET A 99 8.75 11.11 -17.17
C MET A 99 7.41 11.07 -17.91
N PHE A 100 6.56 10.08 -17.68
CA PHE A 100 5.25 10.00 -18.34
C PHE A 100 4.34 11.16 -17.97
N TRP A 101 4.40 11.63 -16.73
CA TRP A 101 3.64 12.81 -16.30
C TRP A 101 4.00 14.04 -17.13
N PHE A 102 5.27 14.44 -17.13
CA PHE A 102 5.73 15.66 -17.80
C PHE A 102 5.80 15.53 -19.32
N ALA A 103 5.96 14.32 -19.87
CA ALA A 103 6.05 14.12 -21.31
C ALA A 103 4.68 14.07 -22.02
N GLY A 104 3.56 13.83 -21.32
CA GLY A 104 2.26 13.75 -22.00
C GLY A 104 0.99 13.74 -21.15
N PHE A 105 1.06 13.51 -19.84
CA PHE A 105 -0.14 13.48 -19.00
C PHE A 105 -0.48 14.84 -18.38
N ARG A 106 0.52 15.68 -18.10
CA ARG A 106 0.33 16.98 -17.42
C ARG A 106 -0.75 17.85 -18.06
N ASP A 107 -0.75 17.96 -19.39
CA ASP A 107 -1.67 18.85 -20.13
C ASP A 107 -2.96 18.13 -20.58
N THR A 108 -3.07 16.82 -20.35
CA THR A 108 -4.18 16.00 -20.85
C THR A 108 -5.03 15.36 -19.75
N VAL A 109 -4.58 15.41 -18.50
CA VAL A 109 -5.31 14.90 -17.33
C VAL A 109 -5.97 16.07 -16.59
N ASP A 110 -7.28 15.98 -16.38
CA ASP A 110 -7.97 16.92 -15.51
C ASP A 110 -7.63 16.63 -14.04
N THR A 111 -6.93 17.57 -13.41
CA THR A 111 -6.54 17.50 -12.00
C THR A 111 -7.39 18.39 -11.11
N SER A 112 -8.41 19.07 -11.65
CA SER A 112 -9.20 20.09 -10.94
C SER A 112 -9.84 19.52 -9.68
N ARG A 113 -10.43 18.32 -9.77
CA ARG A 113 -11.07 17.66 -8.61
C ARG A 113 -10.06 17.32 -7.51
N LEU A 114 -8.90 16.79 -7.89
CA LEU A 114 -7.81 16.48 -6.97
C LEU A 114 -7.31 17.75 -6.28
N GLN A 115 -7.06 18.82 -7.06
CA GLN A 115 -6.59 20.09 -6.54
C GLN A 115 -7.56 20.70 -5.53
N ILE A 116 -8.87 20.71 -5.82
CA ILE A 116 -9.91 21.17 -4.89
C ILE A 116 -9.82 20.39 -3.56
N VAL A 117 -9.79 19.06 -3.61
CA VAL A 117 -9.74 18.23 -2.39
C VAL A 117 -8.46 18.45 -1.59
N MET A 118 -7.31 18.62 -2.26
CA MET A 118 -6.05 18.95 -1.60
C MET A 118 -6.13 20.30 -0.89
N MET A 119 -6.69 21.33 -1.54
CA MET A 119 -6.86 22.66 -0.95
C MET A 119 -7.85 22.65 0.22
N GLU A 120 -8.99 21.99 0.09
CA GLU A 120 -9.99 21.83 1.16
C GLU A 120 -9.41 21.07 2.38
N SER A 121 -8.47 20.16 2.13
CA SER A 121 -7.74 19.43 3.18
C SER A 121 -6.59 20.25 3.79
N GLY A 122 -6.37 21.49 3.34
CA GLY A 122 -5.32 22.37 3.82
C GLY A 122 -3.91 21.99 3.36
N LEU A 123 -3.79 21.19 2.29
CA LEU A 123 -2.51 20.78 1.70
C LEU A 123 -1.90 21.86 0.79
N ASN A 124 -2.57 23.01 0.63
CA ASN A 124 -1.98 24.20 0.03
C ASN A 124 -1.00 24.94 0.98
N ASP A 125 -1.01 24.64 2.27
CA ASP A 125 0.02 25.08 3.20
C ASP A 125 1.28 24.21 3.04
N PRO A 126 2.46 24.79 2.75
CA PRO A 126 3.67 24.01 2.47
C PRO A 126 4.09 23.10 3.62
N VAL A 127 3.93 23.54 4.87
CA VAL A 127 4.33 22.75 6.05
C VAL A 127 3.42 21.54 6.19
N ARG A 128 2.10 21.73 6.12
CA ARG A 128 1.12 20.62 6.15
C ARG A 128 1.33 19.66 4.99
N PHE A 129 1.60 20.17 3.79
CA PHE A 129 1.87 19.35 2.61
C PHE A 129 3.08 18.44 2.83
N TRP A 130 4.23 18.99 3.23
CA TRP A 130 5.46 18.19 3.39
C TRP A 130 5.40 17.23 4.58
N LEU A 131 4.68 17.57 5.65
CA LEU A 131 4.41 16.63 6.74
C LEU A 131 3.51 15.47 6.29
N PHE A 132 2.45 15.76 5.54
CA PHE A 132 1.59 14.74 4.95
C PHE A 132 2.37 13.86 3.96
N ALA A 133 3.19 14.45 3.09
CA ALA A 133 4.06 13.75 2.16
C ALA A 133 5.04 12.82 2.87
N ALA A 134 5.72 13.29 3.92
CA ALA A 134 6.65 12.46 4.69
C ALA A 134 5.92 11.28 5.34
N TRP A 135 4.73 11.50 5.90
CA TRP A 135 3.91 10.41 6.42
C TRP A 135 3.52 9.41 5.33
N LEU A 136 3.06 9.88 4.17
CA LEU A 136 2.63 9.03 3.07
C LEU A 136 3.80 8.17 2.56
N CYS A 137 4.91 8.81 2.19
CA CYS A 137 6.05 8.16 1.57
C CYS A 137 6.80 7.21 2.52
N PHE A 138 6.89 7.52 3.82
CA PHE A 138 7.70 6.72 4.74
C PHE A 138 6.85 5.87 5.69
N GLY A 139 5.83 6.46 6.31
CA GLY A 139 5.00 5.80 7.30
C GLY A 139 3.95 4.89 6.67
N ASN A 140 3.10 5.46 5.81
CA ASN A 140 2.00 4.72 5.19
C ASN A 140 2.51 3.62 4.27
N SER A 141 3.49 3.90 3.41
CA SER A 141 4.08 2.88 2.53
C SER A 141 4.69 1.70 3.30
N LEU A 142 5.36 1.94 4.44
CA LEU A 142 5.90 0.86 5.29
C LEU A 142 4.79 -0.01 5.85
N LEU A 143 3.72 0.63 6.35
CA LEU A 143 2.56 -0.09 6.87
C LEU A 143 1.87 -0.89 5.77
N GLU A 144 1.77 -0.37 4.56
CA GLU A 144 1.19 -1.07 3.43
C GLU A 144 2.04 -2.27 3.00
N GLU A 145 3.37 -2.13 2.91
CA GLU A 145 4.25 -3.28 2.65
C GLU A 145 4.13 -4.36 3.74
N PHE A 146 4.01 -3.94 4.99
CA PHE A 146 3.76 -4.83 6.11
C PHE A 146 2.40 -5.55 6.01
N VAL A 147 1.36 -4.85 5.57
CA VAL A 147 0.02 -5.43 5.38
C VAL A 147 0.00 -6.37 4.19
N PHE A 148 0.35 -5.91 2.99
CA PHE A 148 0.10 -6.68 1.78
C PHE A 148 1.18 -7.74 1.55
N ARG A 149 2.45 -7.41 1.80
CA ARG A 149 3.56 -8.35 1.54
C ARG A 149 3.83 -9.25 2.73
N TRP A 150 3.86 -8.72 3.95
CA TRP A 150 4.05 -9.60 5.10
C TRP A 150 2.76 -10.28 5.53
N PHE A 151 1.67 -9.54 5.81
CA PHE A 151 0.46 -10.14 6.38
C PHE A 151 -0.38 -10.92 5.36
N VAL A 152 -0.87 -10.30 4.28
CA VAL A 152 -1.80 -10.92 3.33
C VAL A 152 -1.15 -12.10 2.61
N ASP A 153 0.04 -11.91 2.00
CA ASP A 153 0.75 -12.99 1.29
C ASP A 153 1.02 -14.20 2.20
N SER A 154 1.57 -13.99 3.39
CA SER A 154 1.88 -15.13 4.28
C SER A 154 0.64 -15.87 4.75
N ARG A 155 -0.50 -15.19 4.94
CA ARG A 155 -1.76 -15.82 5.36
C ARG A 155 -2.33 -16.66 4.22
N LEU A 156 -2.30 -16.15 2.99
CA LEU A 156 -2.64 -16.92 1.79
C LEU A 156 -1.77 -18.18 1.67
N ARG A 157 -0.47 -18.07 1.95
CA ARG A 157 0.45 -19.22 1.95
C ARG A 157 0.19 -20.22 3.08
N ILE A 158 -0.12 -19.75 4.29
CA ILE A 158 -0.50 -20.63 5.42
C ILE A 158 -1.81 -21.37 5.11
N LEU A 159 -2.72 -20.76 4.35
CA LEU A 159 -3.95 -21.39 3.86
C LEU A 159 -3.72 -22.40 2.72
N GLY A 160 -2.46 -22.57 2.28
CA GLY A 160 -2.06 -23.62 1.33
C GLY A 160 -1.80 -23.13 -0.09
N LEU A 161 -1.91 -21.82 -0.37
CA LEU A 161 -1.60 -21.30 -1.70
C LEU A 161 -0.07 -21.23 -1.92
N PRO A 162 0.44 -21.66 -3.09
CA PRO A 162 1.84 -21.46 -3.42
C PRO A 162 2.12 -19.96 -3.64
N PHE A 163 3.38 -19.55 -3.45
CA PHE A 163 3.79 -18.14 -3.60
C PHE A 163 3.38 -17.53 -4.96
N VAL A 164 3.49 -18.30 -6.04
CA VAL A 164 3.13 -17.85 -7.40
C VAL A 164 1.64 -17.49 -7.55
N VAL A 165 0.78 -17.96 -6.64
CA VAL A 165 -0.65 -17.63 -6.57
C VAL A 165 -0.92 -16.59 -5.49
N ALA A 166 -0.29 -16.70 -4.31
CA ALA A 166 -0.47 -15.76 -3.21
C ALA A 166 -0.03 -14.33 -3.57
N MET A 167 1.10 -14.20 -4.27
CA MET A 167 1.65 -12.91 -4.72
C MET A 167 0.66 -12.11 -5.59
N PRO A 168 0.15 -12.63 -6.72
CA PRO A 168 -0.78 -11.87 -7.54
C PRO A 168 -2.11 -11.58 -6.84
N ILE A 169 -2.60 -12.46 -5.94
CA ILE A 169 -3.79 -12.18 -5.14
C ILE A 169 -3.55 -11.01 -4.18
N SER A 170 -2.42 -11.00 -3.48
CA SER A 170 -2.06 -9.89 -2.58
C SER A 170 -1.91 -8.57 -3.36
N ALA A 171 -1.24 -8.59 -4.52
CA ALA A 171 -1.15 -7.44 -5.41
C ALA A 171 -2.52 -6.97 -5.89
N LEU A 172 -3.43 -7.88 -6.23
CA LEU A 172 -4.78 -7.53 -6.67
C LEU A 172 -5.61 -6.87 -5.56
N ILE A 173 -5.57 -7.39 -4.33
CA ILE A 173 -6.23 -6.77 -3.16
C ILE A 173 -5.69 -5.36 -2.92
N PHE A 174 -4.38 -5.18 -3.07
CA PHE A 174 -3.74 -3.87 -3.02
C PHE A 174 -4.24 -2.94 -4.14
N THR A 175 -4.36 -3.44 -5.37
CA THR A 175 -4.82 -2.65 -6.50
C THR A 175 -6.30 -2.26 -6.43
N ILE A 176 -7.18 -3.13 -5.93
CA ILE A 176 -8.64 -2.87 -5.92
C ILE A 176 -8.97 -1.58 -5.14
N HIS A 177 -8.36 -1.37 -3.98
CA HIS A 177 -8.62 -0.14 -3.24
C HIS A 177 -8.00 1.10 -3.91
N HIS A 178 -6.89 0.94 -4.64
CA HIS A 178 -6.33 2.02 -5.46
C HIS A 178 -7.22 2.35 -6.67
N VAL A 179 -7.87 1.37 -7.30
CA VAL A 179 -8.86 1.62 -8.35
C VAL A 179 -9.97 2.53 -7.81
N ILE A 180 -10.47 2.26 -6.61
CA ILE A 180 -11.51 3.08 -5.96
C ILE A 180 -11.03 4.51 -5.72
N VAL A 181 -9.80 4.68 -5.22
CA VAL A 181 -9.21 5.99 -4.93
C VAL A 181 -8.96 6.77 -6.24
N LEU A 182 -8.31 6.15 -7.22
CA LEU A 182 -7.99 6.79 -8.50
C LEU A 182 -9.26 7.19 -9.25
N SER A 183 -10.30 6.36 -9.23
CA SER A 183 -11.57 6.65 -9.90
C SER A 183 -12.28 7.87 -9.31
N ALA A 184 -11.99 8.25 -8.06
CA ALA A 184 -12.61 9.41 -7.43
C ALA A 184 -12.03 10.74 -7.95
N PHE A 185 -10.85 10.69 -8.59
CA PHE A 185 -10.09 11.88 -8.97
C PHE A 185 -9.80 11.98 -10.46
N PHE A 186 -9.76 10.86 -11.18
CA PHE A 186 -9.29 10.81 -12.56
C PHE A 186 -10.22 10.06 -13.50
N ASP A 187 -10.07 10.33 -14.80
CA ASP A 187 -10.81 9.65 -15.85
C ASP A 187 -10.36 8.18 -16.03
N PRO A 188 -11.18 7.32 -16.68
CA PRO A 188 -10.89 5.89 -16.81
C PRO A 188 -9.53 5.55 -17.45
N ARG A 189 -8.96 6.40 -18.30
CA ARG A 189 -7.65 6.18 -18.92
C ARG A 189 -6.55 6.18 -17.86
N VAL A 190 -6.53 7.20 -17.00
CA VAL A 190 -5.56 7.34 -15.91
C VAL A 190 -5.80 6.27 -14.85
N VAL A 191 -7.07 5.96 -14.54
CA VAL A 191 -7.40 4.88 -13.60
C VAL A 191 -6.83 3.54 -14.10
N LEU A 192 -7.00 3.21 -15.37
CA LEU A 192 -6.50 1.95 -15.94
C LEU A 192 -4.97 1.89 -15.89
N ILE A 193 -4.30 2.93 -16.36
CA ILE A 193 -2.83 2.98 -16.41
C ILE A 193 -2.24 2.98 -15.00
N GLY A 194 -2.76 3.83 -14.13
CA GLY A 194 -2.35 3.95 -12.73
C GLY A 194 -2.57 2.64 -11.97
N SER A 195 -3.74 2.01 -12.10
CA SER A 195 -4.05 0.74 -11.44
C SER A 195 -3.19 -0.41 -11.97
N THR A 196 -2.86 -0.42 -13.26
CA THR A 196 -1.91 -1.36 -13.85
C THR A 196 -0.51 -1.16 -13.25
N GLY A 197 -0.06 0.08 -13.12
CA GLY A 197 1.19 0.43 -12.45
C GLY A 197 1.23 -0.03 -10.99
N VAL A 198 0.16 0.24 -10.23
CA VAL A 198 0.00 -0.22 -8.83
C VAL A 198 0.06 -1.74 -8.73
N PHE A 199 -0.61 -2.46 -9.62
CA PHE A 199 -0.58 -3.93 -9.65
C PHE A 199 0.84 -4.45 -9.92
N ILE A 200 1.51 -3.92 -10.94
CA ILE A 200 2.89 -4.29 -11.28
C ILE A 200 3.84 -3.96 -10.12
N GLY A 201 3.72 -2.78 -9.51
CA GLY A 201 4.47 -2.40 -8.31
C GLY A 201 4.27 -3.41 -7.19
N GLY A 202 3.03 -3.79 -6.90
CA GLY A 202 2.71 -4.82 -5.91
C GLY A 202 3.34 -6.18 -6.20
N LEU A 203 3.43 -6.59 -7.48
CA LEU A 203 4.15 -7.80 -7.88
C LEU A 203 5.66 -7.67 -7.65
N ILE A 204 6.26 -6.56 -8.06
CA ILE A 204 7.70 -6.27 -7.88
C ILE A 204 8.03 -6.30 -6.38
N TRP A 205 7.30 -5.57 -5.54
CA TRP A 205 7.57 -5.51 -4.11
C TRP A 205 7.40 -6.89 -3.44
N SER A 206 6.42 -7.69 -3.86
CA SER A 206 6.29 -9.07 -3.40
C SER A 206 7.49 -9.96 -3.81
N ALA A 207 8.01 -9.78 -5.02
CA ALA A 207 9.21 -10.47 -5.47
C ALA A 207 10.43 -10.04 -4.63
N THR A 208 10.58 -8.74 -4.33
CA THR A 208 11.67 -8.25 -3.47
C THR A 208 11.59 -8.82 -2.05
N LEU A 209 10.39 -9.00 -1.49
CA LEU A 209 10.20 -9.69 -0.20
C LEU A 209 10.75 -11.11 -0.26
N ARG A 210 10.51 -11.85 -1.34
CA ARG A 210 11.00 -13.22 -1.49
C ARG A 210 12.53 -13.29 -1.63
N ILE A 211 13.12 -12.34 -2.35
CA ILE A 211 14.57 -12.26 -2.57
C ILE A 211 15.29 -11.82 -1.30
N GLY A 212 14.88 -10.70 -0.71
CA GLY A 212 15.52 -10.07 0.43
C GLY A 212 15.10 -10.63 1.80
N ARG A 213 14.05 -11.48 1.84
CA ARG A 213 13.42 -12.01 3.07
C ARG A 213 13.03 -10.91 4.07
N SER A 214 12.75 -9.72 3.56
CA SER A 214 12.44 -8.52 4.31
C SER A 214 11.50 -7.64 3.50
N VAL A 215 10.63 -6.90 4.17
CA VAL A 215 9.78 -5.89 3.52
C VAL A 215 10.55 -4.62 3.16
N ILE A 216 11.75 -4.41 3.73
CA ILE A 216 12.54 -3.18 3.58
C ILE A 216 12.90 -2.85 2.11
N PRO A 217 13.40 -3.78 1.27
CA PRO A 217 13.64 -3.48 -0.14
C PRO A 217 12.39 -2.97 -0.88
N GLY A 218 11.25 -3.64 -0.66
CA GLY A 218 9.96 -3.26 -1.23
C GLY A 218 9.52 -1.88 -0.72
N TRP A 219 9.68 -1.63 0.58
CA TRP A 219 9.38 -0.35 1.20
C TRP A 219 10.24 0.81 0.66
N ILE A 220 11.55 0.62 0.48
CA ILE A 220 12.41 1.65 -0.12
C ILE A 220 11.93 1.98 -1.54
N SER A 221 11.61 0.94 -2.33
CA SER A 221 11.07 1.11 -3.68
C SER A 221 9.75 1.88 -3.67
N HIS A 222 8.80 1.43 -2.84
CA HIS A 222 7.47 2.03 -2.67
C HIS A 222 7.58 3.49 -2.22
N ALA A 223 8.40 3.79 -1.21
CA ALA A 223 8.63 5.15 -0.74
C ALA A 223 9.13 6.09 -1.85
N LEU A 224 10.03 5.62 -2.71
CA LEU A 224 10.52 6.41 -3.84
C LEU A 224 9.46 6.62 -4.93
N VAL A 225 8.59 5.63 -5.14
CA VAL A 225 7.42 5.76 -6.03
C VAL A 225 6.43 6.78 -5.47
N ASP A 226 6.16 6.75 -4.17
CA ASP A 226 5.31 7.73 -3.52
C ASP A 226 5.92 9.14 -3.57
N VAL A 227 7.23 9.28 -3.40
CA VAL A 227 7.93 10.55 -3.59
C VAL A 227 7.70 11.09 -5.00
N ALA A 228 7.77 10.26 -6.04
CA ALA A 228 7.48 10.68 -7.41
C ALA A 228 6.04 11.20 -7.57
N ILE A 229 5.06 10.51 -6.97
CA ILE A 229 3.64 10.93 -7.00
C ILE A 229 3.44 12.24 -6.20
N ILE A 230 4.08 12.38 -5.04
CA ILE A 230 4.05 13.60 -4.22
C ILE A 230 4.65 14.79 -4.97
N LEU A 231 5.77 14.60 -5.69
CA LEU A 231 6.38 15.68 -6.48
C LEU A 231 5.43 16.16 -7.59
N ILE A 232 4.70 15.24 -8.22
CA ILE A 232 3.63 15.60 -9.16
C ILE A 232 2.54 16.40 -8.44
N GLY A 233 2.06 15.95 -7.28
CA GLY A 233 1.08 16.67 -6.47
C GLY A 233 1.54 18.07 -6.05
N ALA A 234 2.81 18.23 -5.67
CA ALA A 234 3.42 19.51 -5.33
C ALA A 234 3.44 20.46 -6.55
N SER A 235 3.76 19.94 -7.74
CA SER A 235 3.75 20.72 -8.99
C SER A 235 2.34 21.17 -9.38
N ILE A 236 1.31 20.34 -9.13
CA ILE A 236 -0.10 20.70 -9.37
C ILE A 236 -0.54 21.83 -8.45
N LEU A 237 -0.06 21.84 -7.20
CA LEU A 237 -0.34 22.92 -6.24
C LEU A 237 0.54 24.17 -6.41
N GLY A 238 1.54 24.13 -7.29
CA GLY A 238 2.50 25.23 -7.47
C GLY A 238 3.45 25.43 -6.27
N LEU A 239 3.72 24.36 -5.51
CA LEU A 239 4.68 24.37 -4.40
C LEU A 239 6.14 24.17 -4.88
N ILE A 240 6.32 23.65 -6.10
CA ILE A 240 7.59 23.49 -6.81
C ILE A 240 7.43 23.82 -8.29
#